data_AF-A0A940IGS9-F1
#
_entry.id   AF-A0A940IGS9-F1
#
_cell.length_a   1.000
_cell.length_b   1.000
_cell.length_c   1.000
_cell.angle_alpha   90.00
_cell.angle_beta   90.00
_cell.angle_gamma   90.00
#
_symmetry.space_group_name_H-M   'P 1'
#
loop_
_entity.id
_entity.type
_entity.pdbx_description
1 polymer ?
#
loop_
_entity_poly.entity_id
_entity_poly.type
_entity_poly.pdbx_seq_one_letter_code
_entity_poly.pdbx_strand_id
1 'polypeptide(L)'
;MLIISSREFRANQKTYLDQVDAGQELLIQRGKDKSYRIVPVTESDIVIDRKYILDPDADLERSLSFEDFKAGALKHIEGLFEAKK
;
A
#
# COMPACT_ATOMS: atom_id res chain seq x y z
N MET A 1 -3.15 0.72 23.67
CA MET A 1 -3.53 -0.56 23.01
C MET A 1 -4.67 -1.22 23.78
N LEU A 2 -5.84 -1.37 23.16
CA LEU A 2 -7.04 -2.03 23.70
C LEU A 2 -7.17 -3.43 23.08
N ILE A 3 -7.41 -4.48 23.87
CA ILE A 3 -7.54 -5.86 23.38
C ILE A 3 -9.00 -6.30 23.48
N ILE A 4 -9.60 -6.70 22.37
CA ILE A 4 -11.00 -7.12 22.32
C ILE A 4 -11.18 -8.42 21.54
N SER A 5 -12.29 -9.11 21.80
CA SER A 5 -12.64 -10.28 21.00
C SER A 5 -13.20 -9.87 19.63
N SER A 6 -13.08 -10.75 18.64
CA SER A 6 -13.70 -10.51 17.33
C SER A 6 -15.23 -10.41 17.40
N ARG A 7 -15.89 -11.00 18.41
CA ARG A 7 -17.34 -10.89 18.62
C ARG A 7 -17.71 -9.48 19.07
N GLU A 8 -16.97 -8.98 20.05
CA GLU A 8 -17.15 -7.63 20.60
C GLU A 8 -16.88 -6.56 19.55
N PHE A 9 -15.80 -6.71 18.76
CA PHE A 9 -15.50 -5.79 17.66
C PHE A 9 -16.67 -5.69 16.66
N ARG A 10 -17.30 -6.81 16.31
CA ARG A 10 -18.44 -6.80 15.37
C ARG A 10 -19.67 -6.09 15.94
N ALA A 11 -19.89 -6.19 17.25
CA ALA A 11 -21.04 -5.57 17.91
C ALA A 11 -20.89 -4.05 18.03
N ASN A 12 -19.67 -3.55 18.29
CA ASN A 12 -19.39 -2.14 18.55
C ASN A 12 -18.39 -1.53 17.54
N GLN A 13 -18.44 -1.98 16.28
CA GLN A 13 -17.43 -1.66 15.27
C GLN A 13 -17.18 -0.16 15.13
N LYS A 14 -18.25 0.64 14.98
CA LYS A 14 -18.15 2.09 14.81
C LYS A 14 -17.39 2.75 15.96
N THR A 15 -17.78 2.46 17.20
CA THR A 15 -17.16 3.03 18.40
C THR A 15 -15.66 2.75 18.47
N TYR A 16 -15.24 1.52 18.11
CA TYR A 16 -13.82 1.20 18.12
C TYR A 16 -13.05 1.87 16.99
N LEU A 17 -13.65 2.05 15.81
CA LEU A 17 -13.01 2.81 14.73
C LEU A 17 -12.88 4.29 15.10
N ASP A 18 -13.90 4.89 15.70
CA ASP A 18 -13.84 6.27 16.20
C ASP A 18 -12.70 6.44 17.24
N GLN A 19 -12.48 5.43 18.09
CA GLN A 19 -11.34 5.42 19.04
C GLN A 19 -9.99 5.28 18.33
N VAL A 20 -9.91 4.45 17.29
CA VAL A 20 -8.70 4.30 16.46
C VAL A 20 -8.35 5.61 15.78
N ASP A 21 -9.34 6.32 15.25
CA ASP A 21 -9.17 7.65 14.66
C ASP A 21 -8.69 8.69 15.69
N ALA A 22 -9.09 8.54 16.95
CA ALA A 22 -8.59 9.35 18.07
C ALA A 22 -7.17 8.95 18.56
N GLY A 23 -6.52 8.00 17.89
CA GLY A 23 -5.15 7.56 18.20
C GLY A 23 -5.04 6.33 19.11
N GLN A 24 -6.16 5.68 19.47
CA GLN A 24 -6.12 4.46 20.27
C GLN A 24 -5.84 3.23 19.39
N GLU A 25 -4.73 2.52 19.63
CA GLU A 25 -4.50 1.25 18.96
C GLU A 25 -5.42 0.13 19.46
N LEU A 26 -5.92 -0.71 18.54
CA LEU A 26 -6.80 -1.83 18.83
C LEU A 26 -6.19 -3.17 18.40
N LEU A 27 -6.28 -4.18 19.27
CA LEU A 27 -5.89 -5.56 18.98
C LEU A 27 -7.12 -6.47 19.08
N ILE A 28 -7.53 -7.05 17.95
CA ILE A 28 -8.65 -7.98 17.88
C ILE A 28 -8.12 -9.41 17.98
N GLN A 29 -8.56 -10.16 18.98
CA GLN A 29 -8.31 -11.59 19.10
C GLN A 29 -9.45 -12.42 18.51
N ARG A 30 -9.12 -13.37 17.64
CA ARG A 30 -10.05 -14.30 17.00
C ARG A 30 -9.64 -15.74 17.31
N GLY A 31 -10.42 -16.41 18.17
CA GLY A 31 -10.10 -17.76 18.60
C GLY A 31 -8.84 -17.77 19.47
N LYS A 32 -8.05 -18.85 19.40
CA LYS A 32 -6.86 -19.03 20.23
C LYS A 32 -5.59 -18.38 19.64
N ASP A 33 -5.45 -18.41 18.31
CA ASP A 33 -4.14 -18.18 17.67
C ASP A 33 -4.11 -17.06 16.64
N LYS A 34 -5.23 -16.34 16.44
CA LYS A 34 -5.29 -15.26 15.45
C LYS A 34 -5.51 -13.93 16.16
N SER A 35 -4.68 -12.96 15.82
CA SER A 35 -4.84 -11.58 16.25
C SER A 35 -4.64 -10.62 15.08
N TYR A 36 -5.33 -9.49 15.14
CA TYR A 36 -5.27 -8.45 14.12
C TYR A 36 -5.11 -7.10 14.83
N ARG A 37 -4.19 -6.28 14.36
CA ARG A 37 -4.03 -4.91 14.84
C ARG A 37 -4.77 -3.96 13.91
N ILE A 38 -5.54 -3.03 14.46
CA ILE A 38 -6.17 -1.93 13.72
C ILE A 38 -5.52 -0.62 14.18
N VAL A 39 -5.00 0.10 13.21
CA VAL A 39 -4.42 1.44 13.30
C VAL A 39 -4.90 2.25 12.09
N PRO A 40 -5.00 3.58 12.17
CA PRO A 40 -5.36 4.40 11.01
C PRO A 40 -4.26 4.31 9.97
N VAL A 41 -4.64 4.36 8.68
CA VAL A 41 -3.70 4.44 7.57
C VAL A 41 -3.35 5.90 7.36
N THR A 42 -2.06 6.19 7.26
CA THR A 42 -1.48 7.52 7.03
C THR A 42 -0.81 7.59 5.66
N GLU A 43 -0.46 8.79 5.22
CA GLU A 43 0.25 8.99 3.94
C GLU A 43 1.62 8.30 3.88
N SER A 44 2.24 8.05 5.03
CA SER A 44 3.50 7.32 5.14
C SER A 44 3.35 5.80 5.08
N ASP A 45 2.14 5.26 5.18
CA ASP A 45 1.92 3.83 5.23
C ASP A 45 1.95 3.19 3.83
N ILE A 46 2.73 2.12 3.70
CA ILE A 46 2.82 1.33 2.48
C ILE A 46 1.78 0.20 2.56
N VAL A 47 0.63 0.40 1.90
CA VAL A 47 -0.49 -0.56 1.86
C VAL A 47 -0.50 -1.36 0.55
N ILE A 48 0.66 -1.87 0.14
CA ILE A 48 0.80 -2.75 -1.03
C ILE A 48 1.48 -4.06 -0.64
N ASP A 49 1.30 -5.09 -1.48
CA ASP A 49 1.95 -6.38 -1.30
C ASP A 49 3.47 -6.22 -1.33
N ARG A 50 4.18 -6.88 -0.41
CA ARG A 50 5.63 -6.81 -0.27
C ARG A 50 6.36 -7.15 -1.56
N LYS A 51 5.79 -8.00 -2.42
CA LYS A 51 6.42 -8.33 -3.72
C LYS A 51 6.63 -7.12 -4.64
N TYR A 52 5.92 -6.02 -4.38
CA TYR A 52 6.07 -4.76 -5.12
C TYR A 52 6.99 -3.76 -4.41
N ILE A 53 7.39 -4.05 -3.18
CA ILE A 53 8.40 -3.27 -2.46
C ILE A 53 9.74 -3.89 -2.85
N LEU A 54 10.42 -3.26 -3.80
CA LEU A 54 11.77 -3.64 -4.20
C LEU A 54 12.79 -3.07 -3.21
N ASP A 55 13.91 -3.76 -3.03
CA ASP A 55 15.06 -3.19 -2.34
C ASP A 55 15.56 -1.95 -3.12
N PRO A 56 16.08 -0.90 -2.46
CA PRO A 56 16.48 0.34 -3.13
C PRO A 56 17.40 0.13 -4.33
N ASP A 57 18.33 -0.83 -4.22
CA ASP A 57 19.28 -1.16 -5.28
C ASP A 57 18.59 -1.86 -6.48
N ALA A 58 17.58 -2.69 -6.22
CA ALA A 58 16.84 -3.41 -7.26
C ALA A 58 15.85 -2.50 -8.00
N ASP A 59 15.29 -1.49 -7.34
CA ASP A 59 14.46 -0.47 -8.00
C ASP A 59 15.30 0.41 -8.92
N LEU A 60 16.50 0.79 -8.47
CA LEU A 60 17.46 1.55 -9.27
C LEU A 60 17.93 0.75 -10.49
N GLU A 61 18.23 -0.55 -10.35
CA GLU A 61 18.63 -1.41 -11.47
C GLU A 61 17.54 -1.56 -12.55
N ARG A 62 16.26 -1.51 -12.16
CA ARG A 62 15.14 -1.57 -13.10
C ARG A 62 14.72 -0.20 -13.63
N SER A 63 15.23 0.88 -13.03
CA SER A 63 14.94 2.23 -13.49
C SER A 63 15.53 2.45 -14.89
N LEU A 64 14.74 3.01 -15.80
CA LEU A 64 15.28 3.48 -17.07
C LEU A 64 16.04 4.78 -16.82
N SER A 65 17.24 4.89 -17.39
CA SER A 65 17.91 6.18 -17.44
C SER A 65 17.05 7.18 -18.23
N PHE A 66 17.18 8.47 -17.93
CA PHE A 66 16.45 9.50 -18.66
C PHE A 66 16.78 9.50 -20.16
N GLU A 67 18.02 9.16 -20.53
CA GLU A 67 18.44 9.06 -21.93
C GLU A 67 17.78 7.89 -22.65
N ASP A 68 17.74 6.71 -22.01
CA ASP A 68 17.07 5.53 -22.56
C ASP A 68 15.56 5.78 -22.71
N PHE A 69 14.96 6.45 -21.73
CA PHE A 69 13.55 6.80 -21.76
C PHE A 69 13.25 7.76 -22.92
N LYS A 70 14.07 8.81 -23.04
CA LYS A 70 13.95 9.80 -24.12
C LYS A 70 14.11 9.16 -25.50
N ALA A 71 15.08 8.26 -25.67
CA ALA A 71 15.31 7.56 -26.93
C ALA A 71 14.11 6.66 -27.30
N GLY A 72 13.58 5.89 -26.34
CA GLY A 72 12.39 5.07 -26.54
C GLY A 72 11.14 5.90 -26.87
N ALA A 73 10.96 7.03 -26.18
CA ALA A 73 9.84 7.94 -26.41
C ALA A 73 9.90 8.60 -27.81
N LEU A 74 11.07 9.07 -28.24
CA LEU A 74 11.26 9.65 -29.58
C LEU A 74 10.92 8.64 -30.67
N LYS A 75 11.45 7.41 -30.56
CA LYS A 75 11.15 6.34 -31.52
C LYS A 75 9.66 6.00 -31.57
N HIS A 76 8.98 6.00 -30.43
CA HIS A 76 7.53 5.77 -30.38
C HIS A 76 6.76 6.90 -31.07
N ILE A 77 7.14 8.16 -30.84
CA ILE A 77 6.52 9.34 -31.48
C ILE A 77 6.73 9.29 -32.99
N GLU A 78 7.95 9.01 -33.47
CA GLU A 78 8.24 8.86 -34.90
C GLU A 78 7.35 7.81 -35.55
N GLY A 79 7.20 6.63 -34.92
CA GLY A 79 6.30 5.59 -35.41
C GLY A 79 4.82 6.01 -35.48
N LEU A 80 4.36 6.85 -34.54
CA LEU A 80 2.99 7.42 -34.59
C LEU A 80 2.80 8.39 -35.76
N PHE A 81 3.84 9.12 -36.15
CA PHE A 81 3.79 10.03 -37.30
C PHE A 81 3.93 9.28 -38.63
N GLU A 82 4.75 8.23 -38.70
CA GLU A 82 4.87 7.40 -39.89
C GLU A 82 3.60 6.59 -40.17
N ALA A 83 2.94 6.06 -39.13
CA ALA A 83 1.68 5.32 -39.27
C ALA A 83 0.48 6.20 -39.70
N LYS A 84 0.62 7.53 -39.66
CA LYS A 84 -0.40 8.49 -40.11
C LYS A 84 -0.21 8.97 -41.54
N LYS A 85 0.87 8.57 -42.22
CA LYS A 85 1.19 8.98 -43.60
C LYS A 85 0.77 7.91 -44.60
#